data_AF-A0A7C2QTG5-F1
#
_entry.id   AF-A0A7C2QTG5-F1
#
_cell.length_a   1.000
_cell.length_b   1.000
_cell.length_c   1.000
_cell.angle_alpha   90.00
_cell.angle_beta   90.00
_cell.angle_gamma   90.00
#
_symmetry.space_group_name_H-M   'P 1'
#
loop_
_entity.id
_entity.type
_entity.pdbx_description
1 polymer ?
#
loop_
_entity_poly.entity_id
_entity_poly.type
_entity_poly.pdbx_seq_one_letter_code
_entity_poly.pdbx_strand_id
1 'polypeptide(L)'
;MGHGTTFNPFRWNAAYGYEWTPATGLYHVGAREYDPRTTRWLQRDPIGVAGGHPNVYLYCGNDPINYSDSDGIGEDPGGPKGSIRCCITAFIPTATVSAPDGNVFKGDNRRFSPDSPCYRMQWAFVVSKDEKGEIVVEFATKEPQVGATELVKPRGWKGQARPTSKKVVMPLEDGGVDVIISATASNPYYAWAPPIAWRITFRLDKEGRVSQVHGFHSGYPAFEIWEYTGPQFSRNNPSPQSCAKMLYGYDPTVKNPPVDPWGLFGRVNFNRLFK
;
A
#
# COMPACT_ATOMS: atom_id res chain seq x y z
N MET A 1 30.16 -31.37 6.16
CA MET A 1 28.96 -30.64 5.68
C MET A 1 28.31 -30.01 6.90
N GLY A 2 28.37 -28.69 7.07
CA GLY A 2 27.78 -28.00 8.22
C GLY A 2 26.45 -27.37 7.82
N HIS A 3 25.34 -27.87 8.35
CA HIS A 3 24.05 -27.19 8.26
C HIS A 3 24.06 -26.00 9.22
N GLY A 4 24.16 -24.78 8.69
CA GLY A 4 23.95 -23.56 9.48
C GLY A 4 22.46 -23.39 9.76
N THR A 5 21.99 -23.77 10.95
CA THR A 5 20.65 -23.40 11.44
C THR A 5 20.72 -22.03 12.11
N THR A 6 21.07 -21.00 11.34
CA THR A 6 21.03 -19.63 11.88
C THR A 6 19.56 -19.26 12.06
N PHE A 7 19.15 -19.08 13.31
CA PHE A 7 17.82 -18.65 13.65
C PHE A 7 17.51 -17.30 12.98
N ASN A 8 16.47 -17.25 12.13
CA ASN A 8 15.97 -16.01 11.52
C ASN A 8 14.77 -15.48 12.33
N PRO A 9 14.94 -14.41 13.13
CA PRO A 9 13.86 -13.73 13.85
C PRO A 9 12.98 -12.88 12.92
N PHE A 10 13.47 -12.50 11.75
CA PHE A 10 12.76 -11.64 10.81
C PHE A 10 11.97 -12.50 9.83
N ARG A 11 10.73 -12.84 10.21
CA ARG A 11 9.81 -13.68 9.44
C ARG A 11 8.65 -12.87 8.85
N TRP A 12 7.42 -13.11 9.30
CA TRP A 12 6.24 -12.38 8.86
C TRP A 12 6.32 -10.89 9.21
N ASN A 13 6.03 -10.01 8.26
CA ASN A 13 6.07 -8.55 8.40
C ASN A 13 7.41 -7.96 8.89
N ALA A 14 8.53 -8.69 8.76
CA ALA A 14 9.84 -8.24 9.23
C ALA A 14 10.30 -6.90 8.63
N ALA A 15 9.86 -6.58 7.41
CA ALA A 15 10.10 -5.28 6.77
C ALA A 15 9.45 -4.08 7.51
N TYR A 16 8.62 -4.34 8.52
CA TYR A 16 7.90 -3.36 9.35
C TYR A 16 8.29 -3.40 10.83
N GLY A 17 9.42 -4.05 11.16
CA GLY A 17 9.91 -4.17 12.54
C GLY A 17 9.19 -5.26 13.36
N TYR A 18 8.63 -6.27 12.69
CA TYR A 18 8.05 -7.44 13.34
C TYR A 18 9.12 -8.51 13.55
N GLU A 19 9.46 -8.75 14.81
CA GLU A 19 10.50 -9.70 15.22
C GLU A 19 9.85 -10.93 15.85
N TRP A 20 10.05 -12.09 15.22
CA TRP A 20 9.53 -13.36 15.70
C TRP A 20 10.31 -13.88 16.91
N THR A 21 9.61 -14.17 17.99
CA THR A 21 10.17 -14.79 19.20
C THR A 21 9.77 -16.27 19.27
N PRO A 22 10.70 -17.23 19.02
CA PRO A 22 10.37 -18.66 18.93
C PRO A 22 9.93 -19.29 20.25
N ALA A 23 10.45 -18.77 21.36
CA ALA A 23 10.15 -19.30 22.69
C ALA A 23 8.68 -19.10 23.08
N THR A 24 8.02 -18.06 22.54
CA THR A 24 6.65 -17.67 22.90
C THR A 24 5.66 -17.83 21.76
N GLY A 25 6.15 -17.84 20.51
CA GLY A 25 5.29 -17.86 19.34
C GLY A 25 4.63 -16.51 19.06
N LEU A 26 5.31 -15.39 19.38
CA LEU A 26 4.79 -14.03 19.25
C LEU A 26 5.67 -13.16 18.35
N TYR A 27 5.07 -12.12 17.75
CA TYR A 27 5.79 -11.08 17.03
C TYR A 27 5.95 -9.83 17.89
N HIS A 28 7.18 -9.42 18.13
CA HIS A 28 7.52 -8.16 18.78
C HIS A 28 7.45 -7.03 17.76
N VAL A 29 6.70 -5.96 18.08
CA VAL A 29 6.42 -4.83 17.19
C VAL A 29 6.48 -3.53 17.98
N GLY A 30 7.66 -2.91 18.01
CA GLY A 30 7.87 -1.68 18.77
C GLY A 30 7.59 -1.86 20.26
N ALA A 31 6.48 -1.33 20.77
CA ALA A 31 6.12 -1.41 22.18
C ALA A 31 5.15 -2.55 22.54
N ARG A 32 4.77 -3.41 21.57
CA ARG A 32 3.75 -4.46 21.77
C ARG A 32 4.16 -5.80 21.18
N GLU A 33 3.58 -6.86 21.72
CA GLU A 33 3.63 -8.24 21.25
C GLU A 33 2.30 -8.58 20.55
N TYR A 34 2.40 -9.19 19.38
CA TYR A 34 1.28 -9.66 18.57
C TYR A 34 1.22 -11.19 18.61
N ASP A 35 0.06 -11.74 18.96
CA ASP A 35 -0.21 -13.17 18.86
C ASP A 35 -0.92 -13.48 17.53
N PRO A 36 -0.23 -14.12 16.57
CA PRO A 36 -0.81 -14.45 15.27
C PRO A 36 -1.91 -15.53 15.37
N ARG A 37 -1.94 -16.35 16.42
CA ARG A 37 -2.92 -17.44 16.59
C ARG A 37 -4.29 -16.92 17.00
N THR A 38 -4.31 -15.82 17.75
CA THR A 38 -5.55 -15.19 18.23
C THR A 38 -5.84 -13.86 17.52
N THR A 39 -4.98 -13.49 16.56
CA THR A 39 -5.02 -12.25 15.78
C THR A 39 -5.15 -10.98 16.63
N ARG A 40 -4.50 -10.96 17.79
CA ARG A 40 -4.65 -9.91 18.82
C ARG A 40 -3.30 -9.41 19.32
N TRP A 41 -3.30 -8.14 19.75
CA TRP A 41 -2.21 -7.61 20.58
C TRP A 41 -2.34 -8.18 22.00
N LEU A 42 -1.22 -8.48 22.64
CA LEU A 42 -1.20 -8.96 24.03
C LEU A 42 -1.15 -7.81 25.04
N GLN A 43 -0.73 -6.63 24.60
CA GLN A 43 -0.70 -5.41 25.41
C GLN A 43 -1.75 -4.41 24.92
N ARG A 44 -2.30 -3.69 25.90
CA ARG A 44 -3.21 -2.56 25.70
C ARG A 44 -2.58 -1.53 24.78
N ASP A 45 -3.35 -1.02 23.81
CA ASP A 45 -2.90 0.07 22.95
C ASP A 45 -2.46 1.29 23.79
N PRO A 46 -1.23 1.82 23.59
CA PRO A 46 -0.73 2.99 24.32
C PRO A 46 -1.58 4.25 24.15
N ILE A 47 -2.37 4.36 23.07
CA ILE A 47 -3.32 5.47 22.86
C ILE A 47 -4.62 5.31 23.68
N GLY A 48 -4.85 4.12 24.25
CA GLY A 48 -6.03 3.79 25.04
C GLY A 48 -7.34 3.92 24.26
N VAL A 49 -8.43 4.24 24.97
CA VAL A 49 -9.77 4.42 24.37
C VAL A 49 -9.86 5.67 23.47
N ALA A 50 -8.86 6.54 23.51
CA ALA A 50 -8.75 7.68 22.60
C ALA A 50 -8.48 7.25 21.13
N GLY A 51 -8.16 5.97 20.90
CA GLY A 51 -8.13 5.34 19.58
C GLY A 51 -9.51 5.04 18.98
N GLY A 52 -10.60 5.50 19.60
CA GLY A 52 -11.96 5.42 19.05
C GLY A 52 -12.70 4.10 19.31
N HIS A 53 -12.15 3.20 20.13
CA HIS A 53 -12.81 1.95 20.49
C HIS A 53 -12.51 1.54 21.96
N PRO A 54 -13.50 1.07 22.75
CA PRO A 54 -13.29 0.73 24.16
C PRO A 54 -12.43 -0.52 24.38
N ASN A 55 -12.38 -1.42 23.39
CA ASN A 55 -11.51 -2.59 23.41
C ASN A 55 -10.15 -2.28 22.76
N VAL A 56 -9.16 -2.08 23.62
CA VAL A 56 -7.77 -1.67 23.36
C VAL A 56 -6.86 -2.80 22.82
N TYR A 57 -7.44 -3.93 22.42
CA TYR A 57 -6.73 -5.10 21.88
C TYR A 57 -7.17 -5.46 20.44
N LEU A 58 -7.97 -4.61 19.79
CA LEU A 58 -8.62 -4.93 18.52
C LEU A 58 -7.71 -4.78 17.29
N TYR A 59 -7.77 -5.80 16.42
CA TYR A 59 -7.26 -5.75 15.06
C TYR A 59 -8.40 -5.34 14.11
N CYS A 60 -8.14 -4.34 13.25
CA CYS A 60 -9.07 -3.89 12.19
C CYS A 60 -10.51 -3.54 12.63
N GLY A 61 -10.73 -3.10 13.87
CA GLY A 61 -12.06 -2.65 14.31
C GLY A 61 -13.18 -3.71 14.25
N ASN A 62 -12.83 -5.00 14.13
CA ASN A 62 -13.76 -6.14 14.10
C ASN A 62 -14.78 -6.17 12.95
N ASP A 63 -14.58 -5.44 11.85
CA ASP A 63 -15.55 -5.39 10.74
C ASP A 63 -14.93 -5.68 9.36
N PRO A 64 -14.71 -6.97 9.03
CA PRO A 64 -14.30 -7.42 7.70
C PRO A 64 -15.47 -7.61 6.72
N ILE A 65 -16.72 -7.33 7.12
CA ILE A 65 -17.94 -7.65 6.34
C ILE A 65 -18.46 -6.43 5.58
N ASN A 66 -18.28 -5.20 6.08
CA ASN A 66 -18.75 -3.98 5.42
C ASN A 66 -17.76 -3.36 4.41
N TYR A 67 -16.62 -4.00 4.13
CA TYR A 67 -15.64 -3.59 3.12
C TYR A 67 -15.52 -4.66 2.03
N SER A 68 -16.46 -4.62 1.08
CA SER A 68 -16.42 -5.39 -0.16
C SER A 68 -15.99 -4.46 -1.30
N ASP A 69 -14.83 -4.74 -1.90
CA ASP A 69 -14.39 -4.15 -3.17
C ASP A 69 -14.98 -5.00 -4.30
N SER A 70 -16.06 -4.53 -4.93
CA SER A 70 -16.71 -5.22 -6.05
C SER A 70 -15.92 -5.15 -7.36
N ASP A 71 -14.85 -4.34 -7.43
CA ASP A 71 -14.07 -4.10 -8.64
C ASP A 71 -12.63 -4.64 -8.51
N GLY A 72 -12.25 -5.16 -7.34
CA GLY A 72 -11.20 -6.16 -7.14
C GLY A 72 -9.75 -5.69 -7.27
N ILE A 73 -9.38 -4.47 -6.86
CA ILE A 73 -7.95 -4.18 -6.64
C ILE A 73 -7.76 -3.26 -5.44
N GLY A 74 -7.78 -3.88 -4.27
CA GLY A 74 -6.89 -3.55 -3.15
C GLY A 74 -5.87 -4.67 -2.90
N GLU A 75 -5.53 -5.43 -3.93
CA GLU A 75 -4.71 -6.64 -3.83
C GLU A 75 -3.76 -6.76 -5.04
N ASP A 76 -2.94 -7.80 -5.06
CA ASP A 76 -2.16 -8.16 -6.25
C ASP A 76 -3.12 -8.29 -7.47
N PRO A 77 -2.91 -7.55 -8.59
CA PRO A 77 -3.81 -7.60 -9.74
C PRO A 77 -3.86 -8.96 -10.43
N GLY A 78 -2.96 -9.89 -10.07
CA GLY A 78 -2.80 -11.15 -10.76
C GLY A 78 -2.24 -10.94 -12.18
N GLY A 79 -2.09 -12.04 -12.91
CA GLY A 79 -1.55 -11.99 -14.25
C GLY A 79 -1.02 -13.34 -14.72
N PRO A 80 -0.47 -13.40 -15.95
CA PRO A 80 0.10 -14.62 -16.50
C PRO A 80 1.22 -15.18 -15.61
N LYS A 81 1.43 -16.50 -15.68
CA LYS A 81 2.51 -17.17 -14.94
C LYS A 81 3.86 -16.56 -15.32
N GLY A 82 4.66 -16.23 -14.30
CA GLY A 82 5.98 -15.61 -14.49
C GLY A 82 5.95 -14.09 -14.65
N SER A 83 4.77 -13.47 -14.61
CA SER A 83 4.66 -12.01 -14.58
C SER A 83 5.24 -11.40 -13.30
N ILE A 84 5.72 -10.18 -13.44
CA ILE A 84 6.04 -9.27 -12.33
C ILE A 84 4.94 -8.22 -12.30
N ARG A 85 4.40 -7.93 -11.12
CA ARG A 85 3.25 -7.03 -10.98
C ARG A 85 3.60 -5.93 -10.01
N CYS A 86 3.33 -4.69 -10.35
CA CYS A 86 3.64 -3.55 -9.49
C CYS A 86 2.36 -2.81 -9.14
N CYS A 87 2.16 -2.50 -7.87
CA CYS A 87 1.01 -1.76 -7.38
C CYS A 87 1.47 -0.55 -6.57
N ILE A 88 0.90 0.62 -6.88
CA ILE A 88 1.02 1.84 -6.08
C ILE A 88 -0.30 2.08 -5.39
N THR A 89 -0.24 2.31 -4.09
CA THR A 89 -1.42 2.59 -3.28
C THR A 89 -1.19 3.80 -2.40
N ALA A 90 -2.17 4.71 -2.38
CA ALA A 90 -2.28 5.74 -1.37
C ALA A 90 -3.43 5.43 -0.42
N PHE A 91 -3.22 5.58 0.88
CA PHE A 91 -4.22 5.27 1.92
C PHE A 91 -4.05 6.17 3.14
N ILE A 92 -5.12 6.37 3.90
CA ILE A 92 -5.14 7.12 5.17
C ILE A 92 -4.94 6.12 6.31
N PRO A 93 -3.83 6.17 7.06
CA PRO A 93 -3.54 5.17 8.10
C PRO A 93 -4.48 5.20 9.30
N THR A 94 -5.09 6.36 9.58
CA THR A 94 -5.99 6.56 10.72
C THR A 94 -7.43 6.18 10.39
N ALA A 95 -8.24 5.91 11.42
CA ALA A 95 -9.67 5.65 11.24
C ALA A 95 -10.45 6.87 10.76
N THR A 96 -10.03 8.06 11.19
CA THR A 96 -10.65 9.32 10.81
C THR A 96 -9.60 10.41 10.60
N VAL A 97 -10.00 11.44 9.86
CA VAL A 97 -9.20 12.62 9.58
C VAL A 97 -10.09 13.84 9.76
N SER A 98 -9.64 14.80 10.56
CA SER A 98 -10.35 16.06 10.75
C SER A 98 -9.90 17.08 9.72
N ALA A 99 -10.87 17.75 9.09
CA ALA A 99 -10.66 18.91 8.25
C ALA A 99 -10.70 20.21 9.08
N PRO A 100 -10.14 21.31 8.56
CA PRO A 100 -10.05 22.58 9.30
C PRO A 100 -11.40 23.20 9.70
N ASP A 101 -12.46 22.89 8.97
CA ASP A 101 -13.83 23.37 9.22
C ASP A 101 -14.60 22.50 10.23
N GLY A 102 -13.94 21.52 10.85
CA GLY A 102 -14.53 20.62 11.84
C GLY A 102 -15.21 19.39 11.25
N ASN A 103 -15.22 19.24 9.91
CA ASN A 103 -15.67 18.01 9.28
C ASN A 103 -14.70 16.87 9.57
N VAL A 104 -15.23 15.65 9.71
CA VAL A 104 -14.45 14.44 9.95
C VAL A 104 -14.71 13.45 8.84
N PHE A 105 -13.65 13.06 8.14
CA PHE A 105 -13.68 12.09 7.07
C PHE A 105 -13.23 10.73 7.58
N LYS A 106 -13.79 9.68 6.98
CA LYS A 106 -13.35 8.30 7.18
C LYS A 106 -11.97 8.11 6.57
N GLY A 107 -11.06 7.51 7.33
CA GLY A 107 -9.78 7.00 6.83
C GLY A 107 -9.84 5.49 6.60
N ASP A 108 -8.72 4.91 6.14
CA ASP A 108 -8.66 3.49 5.78
C ASP A 108 -8.27 2.60 6.97
N ASN A 109 -7.92 3.21 8.12
CA ASN A 109 -7.63 2.53 9.39
C ASN A 109 -6.70 1.32 9.29
N ARG A 110 -5.59 1.48 8.55
CA ARG A 110 -4.70 0.37 8.25
C ARG A 110 -3.24 0.77 8.28
N ARG A 111 -2.39 -0.25 8.25
CA ARG A 111 -0.95 -0.12 8.00
C ARG A 111 -0.63 -0.57 6.58
N PHE A 112 0.65 -0.52 6.24
CA PHE A 112 1.14 -1.07 4.98
C PHE A 112 0.77 -2.55 4.85
N SER A 113 0.29 -2.92 3.67
CA SER A 113 -0.13 -4.29 3.40
C SER A 113 -0.10 -4.56 1.90
N PRO A 114 0.39 -5.73 1.46
CA PRO A 114 0.41 -6.14 0.05
C PRO A 114 -0.97 -6.52 -0.53
N ASP A 115 -2.02 -6.49 0.27
CA ASP A 115 -3.36 -7.04 -0.05
C ASP A 115 -4.43 -6.39 0.84
N SER A 116 -4.39 -5.06 0.97
CA SER A 116 -5.45 -4.34 1.68
C SER A 116 -6.55 -3.84 0.74
N PRO A 117 -7.82 -4.26 0.94
CA PRO A 117 -8.95 -3.84 0.10
C PRO A 117 -9.33 -2.36 0.26
N CYS A 118 -8.68 -1.61 1.13
CA CYS A 118 -9.04 -0.23 1.48
C CYS A 118 -7.94 0.74 1.06
N TYR A 119 -8.27 1.74 0.25
CA TYR A 119 -7.32 2.73 -0.26
C TYR A 119 -8.03 4.01 -0.72
N ARG A 120 -7.25 5.08 -0.87
CA ARG A 120 -7.69 6.32 -1.49
C ARG A 120 -7.53 6.32 -2.98
N MET A 121 -6.41 5.83 -3.47
CA MET A 121 -6.17 5.63 -4.88
C MET A 121 -5.19 4.47 -5.04
N GLN A 122 -5.43 3.60 -6.01
CA GLN A 122 -4.57 2.48 -6.34
C GLN A 122 -4.41 2.38 -7.85
N TRP A 123 -3.23 2.01 -8.32
CA TRP A 123 -3.05 1.61 -9.70
C TRP A 123 -1.95 0.57 -9.82
N ALA A 124 -2.15 -0.37 -10.74
CA ALA A 124 -1.23 -1.47 -10.94
C ALA A 124 -0.96 -1.74 -12.41
N PHE A 125 0.21 -2.28 -12.68
CA PHE A 125 0.59 -2.80 -13.99
C PHE A 125 1.26 -4.17 -13.84
N VAL A 126 1.15 -4.94 -14.91
CA VAL A 126 1.64 -6.30 -15.07
C VAL A 126 2.70 -6.28 -16.15
N VAL A 127 3.87 -6.81 -15.83
CA VAL A 127 5.00 -6.99 -16.72
C VAL A 127 5.06 -8.48 -17.08
N SER A 128 5.00 -8.77 -18.36
CA SER A 128 5.13 -10.13 -18.91
C SER A 128 6.11 -10.11 -20.09
N LYS A 129 6.35 -11.29 -20.67
CA LYS A 129 7.09 -11.43 -21.92
C LYS A 129 6.18 -12.00 -23.00
N ASP A 130 6.28 -11.46 -24.21
CA ASP A 130 5.59 -12.02 -25.37
C ASP A 130 6.30 -13.30 -25.89
N GLU A 131 5.78 -13.87 -26.98
CA GLU A 131 6.36 -15.08 -27.60
C GLU A 131 7.79 -14.88 -28.11
N LYS A 132 8.22 -13.63 -28.34
CA LYS A 132 9.57 -13.27 -28.78
C LYS A 132 10.50 -12.99 -27.60
N GLY A 133 9.99 -12.98 -26.37
CA GLY A 133 10.74 -12.69 -25.14
C GLY A 133 10.84 -11.21 -24.81
N GLU A 134 10.13 -10.35 -25.55
CA GLU A 134 10.10 -8.90 -25.38
C GLU A 134 9.19 -8.50 -24.21
N ILE A 135 9.55 -7.43 -23.51
CA ILE A 135 8.79 -6.95 -22.35
C ILE A 135 7.46 -6.34 -22.80
N VAL A 136 6.38 -6.86 -22.23
CA VAL A 136 5.02 -6.33 -22.39
C VAL A 136 4.56 -5.76 -21.05
N VAL A 137 3.99 -4.55 -21.08
CA VAL A 137 3.46 -3.87 -19.90
C VAL A 137 1.97 -3.61 -20.09
N GLU A 138 1.14 -4.26 -19.29
CA GLU A 138 -0.30 -4.12 -19.29
C GLU A 138 -0.77 -3.47 -17.99
N PHE A 139 -1.74 -2.57 -18.06
CA PHE A 139 -2.28 -1.92 -16.87
C PHE A 139 -3.52 -2.68 -16.40
N ALA A 140 -3.56 -3.00 -15.11
CA ALA A 140 -4.65 -3.80 -14.52
C ALA A 140 -6.02 -3.14 -14.74
N THR A 141 -6.07 -1.81 -14.74
CA THR A 141 -7.24 -1.01 -15.08
C THR A 141 -6.85 0.13 -16.01
N LYS A 142 -7.84 0.61 -16.79
CA LYS A 142 -7.66 1.75 -17.70
C LYS A 142 -7.21 3.01 -16.96
N GLU A 143 -7.83 3.29 -15.82
CA GLU A 143 -7.56 4.41 -14.91
C GLU A 143 -7.31 3.87 -13.49
N PRO A 144 -6.64 4.63 -12.62
CA PRO A 144 -6.51 4.29 -11.20
C PRO A 144 -7.88 4.04 -10.57
N GLN A 145 -7.95 3.07 -9.66
CA GLN A 145 -9.11 2.89 -8.80
C GLN A 145 -9.03 3.86 -7.62
N VAL A 146 -10.19 4.29 -7.14
CA VAL A 146 -10.28 5.27 -6.05
C VAL A 146 -11.34 4.82 -5.05
N GLY A 147 -11.01 4.86 -3.76
CA GLY A 147 -11.98 4.51 -2.72
C GLY A 147 -13.07 5.57 -2.55
N ALA A 148 -14.09 5.24 -1.75
CA ALA A 148 -15.14 6.20 -1.37
C ALA A 148 -14.61 7.23 -0.35
N THR A 149 -14.95 8.51 -0.54
CA THR A 149 -14.79 9.57 0.46
C THR A 149 -16.08 9.63 1.26
N GLU A 150 -16.00 9.55 2.58
CA GLU A 150 -17.17 9.48 3.46
C GLU A 150 -17.01 10.46 4.62
N LEU A 151 -18.04 11.28 4.85
CA LEU A 151 -18.13 12.15 6.01
C LEU A 151 -18.73 11.37 7.19
N VAL A 152 -17.95 11.27 8.26
CA VAL A 152 -18.34 10.71 9.55
C VAL A 152 -19.00 11.78 10.41
N LYS A 153 -18.59 13.04 10.25
CA LYS A 153 -19.18 14.20 10.94
C LYS A 153 -19.14 15.44 10.03
N PRO A 154 -20.28 16.09 9.73
CA PRO A 154 -21.64 15.61 9.95
C PRO A 154 -21.89 14.31 9.14
N ARG A 155 -22.72 13.41 9.66
CA ARG A 155 -23.03 12.16 8.94
C ARG A 155 -23.86 12.44 7.69
N GLY A 156 -23.68 11.59 6.67
CA GLY A 156 -24.66 11.45 5.59
C GLY A 156 -24.14 11.78 4.19
N TRP A 157 -22.86 12.13 4.02
CA TRP A 157 -22.28 12.34 2.70
C TRP A 157 -21.26 11.26 2.35
N LYS A 158 -21.40 10.70 1.14
CA LYS A 158 -20.46 9.75 0.55
C LYS A 158 -20.32 10.07 -0.93
N GLY A 159 -19.10 10.06 -1.43
CA GLY A 159 -18.79 10.32 -2.84
C GLY A 159 -17.52 9.60 -3.26
N GLN A 160 -17.19 9.65 -4.55
CA GLN A 160 -15.99 9.02 -5.08
C GLN A 160 -15.30 10.01 -6.02
N ALA A 161 -13.97 10.05 -5.95
CA ALA A 161 -13.18 10.92 -6.81
C ALA A 161 -13.30 10.44 -8.26
N ARG A 162 -13.01 11.33 -9.22
CA ARG A 162 -12.72 10.91 -10.59
C ARG A 162 -11.23 11.07 -10.82
N PRO A 163 -10.46 9.97 -10.90
CA PRO A 163 -9.02 10.08 -11.10
C PRO A 163 -8.72 10.51 -12.53
N THR A 164 -7.57 11.16 -12.72
CA THR A 164 -6.97 11.36 -14.03
C THR A 164 -5.58 10.75 -14.02
N SER A 165 -5.19 10.13 -15.13
CA SER A 165 -3.87 9.51 -15.22
C SER A 165 -3.18 9.74 -16.56
N LYS A 166 -1.86 9.50 -16.56
CA LYS A 166 -1.05 9.34 -17.77
C LYS A 166 -0.11 8.16 -17.56
N LYS A 167 0.16 7.45 -18.64
CA LYS A 167 1.09 6.31 -18.68
C LYS A 167 1.92 6.38 -19.93
N VAL A 168 3.21 6.08 -19.77
CA VAL A 168 4.17 5.98 -20.86
C VAL A 168 5.05 4.77 -20.57
N VAL A 169 5.27 3.93 -21.57
CA VAL A 169 6.20 2.80 -21.52
C VAL A 169 7.28 3.08 -22.55
N MET A 170 8.52 3.24 -22.09
CA MET A 170 9.65 3.63 -22.95
C MET A 170 10.69 2.51 -22.98
N PRO A 171 10.92 1.87 -24.13
CA PRO A 171 12.04 0.95 -24.30
C PRO A 171 13.38 1.64 -24.07
N LEU A 172 14.33 0.90 -23.51
CA LEU A 172 15.70 1.35 -23.26
C LEU A 172 16.69 0.60 -24.17
N GLU A 173 17.86 1.20 -24.41
CA GLU A 173 18.90 0.61 -25.28
C GLU A 173 19.46 -0.71 -24.75
N ASP A 174 19.41 -0.93 -23.42
CA ASP A 174 19.87 -2.14 -22.75
C ASP A 174 18.85 -3.30 -22.81
N GLY A 175 17.73 -3.10 -23.51
CA GLY A 175 16.61 -4.05 -23.59
C GLY A 175 15.64 -3.95 -22.40
N GLY A 176 15.89 -3.05 -21.44
CA GLY A 176 14.97 -2.73 -20.37
C GLY A 176 13.84 -1.79 -20.80
N VAL A 177 13.03 -1.40 -19.83
CA VAL A 177 11.87 -0.51 -20.06
C VAL A 177 11.68 0.45 -18.88
N ASP A 178 11.46 1.73 -19.16
CA ASP A 178 10.94 2.68 -18.17
C ASP A 178 9.41 2.75 -18.27
N VAL A 179 8.72 2.37 -17.18
CA VAL A 179 7.27 2.55 -17.00
C VAL A 179 7.04 3.82 -16.20
N ILE A 180 6.57 4.89 -16.85
CA ILE A 180 6.28 6.19 -16.24
C ILE A 180 4.79 6.37 -16.10
N ILE A 181 4.33 6.50 -14.87
CA ILE A 181 2.92 6.64 -14.55
C ILE A 181 2.69 7.84 -13.65
N SER A 182 1.60 8.56 -13.90
CA SER A 182 1.14 9.64 -13.02
C SER A 182 -0.36 9.56 -12.83
N ALA A 183 -0.83 9.87 -11.64
CA ALA A 183 -2.24 9.95 -11.34
C ALA A 183 -2.55 11.09 -10.37
N THR A 184 -3.76 11.62 -10.49
CA THR A 184 -4.34 12.53 -9.50
C THR A 184 -5.76 12.13 -9.16
N ALA A 185 -6.17 12.34 -7.90
CA ALA A 185 -7.54 12.18 -7.45
C ALA A 185 -7.92 13.30 -6.48
N SER A 186 -8.87 14.15 -6.87
CA SER A 186 -9.38 15.25 -6.05
C SER A 186 -10.39 14.77 -5.00
N ASN A 187 -10.50 15.52 -3.90
CA ASN A 187 -11.56 15.28 -2.92
C ASN A 187 -12.92 15.68 -3.53
N PRO A 188 -13.90 14.76 -3.64
CA PRO A 188 -15.20 15.07 -4.24
C PRO A 188 -16.08 15.99 -3.38
N TYR A 189 -15.75 16.19 -2.10
CA TYR A 189 -16.43 17.12 -1.20
C TYR A 189 -15.82 18.52 -1.24
N TYR A 190 -14.49 18.62 -1.18
CA TYR A 190 -13.77 19.88 -1.26
C TYR A 190 -13.15 20.09 -2.63
N ALA A 191 -13.87 20.79 -3.50
CA ALA A 191 -13.36 21.16 -4.83
C ALA A 191 -12.08 22.01 -4.78
N TRP A 192 -11.84 22.73 -3.67
CA TRP A 192 -10.64 23.55 -3.46
C TRP A 192 -9.44 22.75 -2.93
N ALA A 193 -9.65 21.56 -2.36
CA ALA A 193 -8.57 20.79 -1.78
C ALA A 193 -7.65 20.25 -2.89
N PRO A 194 -6.31 20.34 -2.73
CA PRO A 194 -5.40 19.75 -3.68
C PRO A 194 -5.65 18.24 -3.81
N PRO A 195 -5.47 17.67 -5.01
CA PRO A 195 -5.63 16.25 -5.20
C PRO A 195 -4.49 15.47 -4.54
N ILE A 196 -4.76 14.22 -4.20
CA ILE A 196 -3.69 13.22 -4.05
C ILE A 196 -3.03 13.11 -5.42
N ALA A 197 -1.71 13.24 -5.49
CA ALA A 197 -0.99 13.25 -6.75
C ALA A 197 0.31 12.47 -6.68
N TRP A 198 0.67 11.79 -7.75
CA TRP A 198 1.98 11.16 -7.91
C TRP A 198 2.43 11.11 -9.36
N ARG A 199 3.75 11.02 -9.54
CA ARG A 199 4.40 10.62 -10.78
C ARG A 199 5.60 9.75 -10.43
N ILE A 200 5.60 8.53 -10.94
CA ILE A 200 6.56 7.50 -10.57
C ILE A 200 7.09 6.86 -11.86
N THR A 201 8.39 6.66 -11.90
CA THR A 201 9.10 5.91 -12.93
C THR A 201 9.60 4.61 -12.32
N PHE A 202 9.22 3.48 -12.92
CA PHE A 202 9.79 2.17 -12.66
C PHE A 202 10.75 1.84 -13.80
N ARG A 203 12.01 1.62 -13.46
CA ARG A 203 12.98 1.06 -14.41
C ARG A 203 12.98 -0.44 -14.28
N LEU A 204 12.72 -1.11 -15.39
CA LEU A 204 12.77 -2.55 -15.53
C LEU A 204 14.05 -2.94 -16.28
N ASP A 205 14.76 -3.96 -15.82
CA ASP A 205 15.84 -4.58 -16.60
C ASP A 205 15.27 -5.38 -17.78
N LYS A 206 16.15 -5.93 -18.64
CA LYS A 206 15.77 -6.75 -19.80
C LYS A 206 15.06 -8.07 -19.43
N GLU A 207 15.14 -8.49 -18.17
CA GLU A 207 14.37 -9.60 -17.62
C GLU A 207 12.97 -9.18 -17.14
N GLY A 208 12.67 -7.87 -17.11
CA GLY A 208 11.41 -7.29 -16.65
C GLY A 208 11.38 -6.99 -15.15
N ARG A 209 12.50 -7.16 -14.43
CA ARG A 209 12.58 -6.95 -12.97
C ARG A 209 12.80 -5.48 -12.64
N VAL A 210 12.20 -5.03 -11.54
CA VAL A 210 12.36 -3.64 -11.10
C VAL A 210 13.77 -3.41 -10.55
N SER A 211 14.57 -2.62 -11.27
CA SER A 211 15.92 -2.22 -10.87
C SER A 211 15.95 -0.85 -10.19
N GLN A 212 14.97 0.02 -10.49
CA GLN A 212 14.84 1.32 -9.82
C GLN A 212 13.38 1.77 -9.76
N VAL A 213 13.00 2.43 -8.67
CA VAL A 213 11.75 3.20 -8.59
C VAL A 213 12.06 4.58 -8.06
N HIS A 214 11.66 5.61 -8.80
CA HIS A 214 11.87 7.00 -8.39
C HIS A 214 10.73 7.89 -8.86
N GLY A 215 10.60 9.05 -8.23
CA GLY A 215 9.57 10.02 -8.60
C GLY A 215 9.12 10.84 -7.41
N PHE A 216 7.84 11.18 -7.42
CA PHE A 216 7.25 11.95 -6.35
C PHE A 216 5.79 11.59 -6.09
N HIS A 217 5.34 11.94 -4.88
CA HIS A 217 3.95 11.94 -4.51
C HIS A 217 3.62 13.13 -3.59
N SER A 218 2.34 13.39 -3.34
CA SER A 218 1.89 14.39 -2.37
C SER A 218 2.32 14.01 -0.95
N GLY A 219 2.59 14.99 -0.08
CA GLY A 219 3.07 14.73 1.29
C GLY A 219 2.07 14.04 2.22
N TYR A 220 0.82 13.93 1.78
CA TYR A 220 -0.28 13.20 2.41
C TYR A 220 -1.12 12.53 1.30
N PRO A 221 -1.76 11.36 1.53
CA PRO A 221 -1.74 10.53 2.73
C PRO A 221 -0.51 9.59 2.77
N ALA A 222 -0.64 8.37 3.28
CA ALA A 222 0.42 7.36 3.19
C ALA A 222 0.50 6.76 1.79
N PHE A 223 1.69 6.30 1.41
CA PHE A 223 1.98 5.70 0.12
C PHE A 223 2.74 4.39 0.28
N GLU A 224 2.39 3.39 -0.50
CA GLU A 224 3.12 2.13 -0.60
C GLU A 224 3.24 1.69 -2.05
N ILE A 225 4.36 1.04 -2.36
CA ILE A 225 4.63 0.44 -3.66
C ILE A 225 5.08 -0.99 -3.43
N TRP A 226 4.41 -1.93 -4.10
CA TRP A 226 4.63 -3.36 -3.97
C TRP A 226 4.94 -3.98 -5.31
N GLU A 227 5.87 -4.93 -5.31
CA GLU A 227 6.17 -5.85 -6.39
C GLU A 227 5.66 -7.24 -6.02
N TYR A 228 4.97 -7.91 -6.95
CA TYR A 228 4.50 -9.28 -6.78
C TYR A 228 5.10 -10.19 -7.84
N THR A 229 5.41 -11.42 -7.43
CA THR A 229 5.88 -12.50 -8.30
C THR A 229 5.22 -13.82 -7.92
N GLY A 230 5.26 -14.78 -8.84
CA GLY A 230 4.62 -16.08 -8.67
C GLY A 230 3.09 -16.00 -8.88
N PRO A 231 2.33 -16.96 -8.31
CA PRO A 231 0.86 -16.89 -8.30
C PRO A 231 0.34 -15.61 -7.63
N GLN A 232 -0.93 -15.28 -7.86
CA GLN A 232 -1.56 -14.11 -7.24
C GLN A 232 -1.42 -14.17 -5.71
N PHE A 233 -0.95 -13.08 -5.12
CA PHE A 233 -0.75 -12.97 -3.69
C PHE A 233 -2.08 -12.74 -2.95
N SER A 234 -2.33 -13.51 -1.88
CA SER A 234 -3.42 -13.28 -0.93
C SER A 234 -3.02 -13.84 0.44
N ARG A 235 -3.18 -13.06 1.52
CA ARG A 235 -2.94 -13.57 2.89
C ARG A 235 -3.93 -14.65 3.31
N ASN A 236 -5.15 -14.62 2.77
CA ASN A 236 -6.19 -15.59 3.12
C ASN A 236 -5.97 -16.94 2.41
N ASN A 237 -5.23 -16.95 1.31
CA ASN A 237 -4.89 -18.16 0.57
C ASN A 237 -3.40 -18.12 0.13
N PRO A 238 -2.47 -18.28 1.08
CA PRO A 238 -1.05 -18.09 0.81
C PRO A 238 -0.51 -19.25 -0.04
N SER A 239 -0.07 -18.93 -1.25
CA SER A 239 0.77 -19.84 -2.03
C SER A 239 2.22 -19.73 -1.55
N PRO A 240 2.93 -20.84 -1.28
CA PRO A 240 4.37 -20.79 -0.95
C PRO A 240 5.23 -20.16 -2.06
N GLN A 241 4.70 -20.05 -3.27
CA GLN A 241 5.37 -19.49 -4.44
C GLN A 241 4.99 -18.03 -4.70
N SER A 242 3.94 -17.49 -4.05
CA SER A 242 3.60 -16.08 -4.21
C SER A 242 4.49 -15.24 -3.29
N CYS A 243 5.00 -14.15 -3.83
CA CYS A 243 5.88 -13.25 -3.09
C CYS A 243 5.42 -11.82 -3.32
N ALA A 244 5.37 -11.05 -2.23
CA ALA A 244 5.13 -9.61 -2.25
C ALA A 244 6.32 -8.90 -1.60
N LYS A 245 6.95 -7.99 -2.33
CA LYS A 245 8.12 -7.23 -1.92
C LYS A 245 7.78 -5.75 -1.94
N MET A 246 7.91 -5.08 -0.80
CA MET A 246 7.72 -3.64 -0.74
C MET A 246 8.91 -2.93 -1.39
N LEU A 247 8.65 -2.11 -2.39
CA LEU A 247 9.62 -1.28 -3.08
C LEU A 247 9.77 0.10 -2.42
N TYR A 248 8.65 0.65 -1.91
CA TYR A 248 8.62 1.95 -1.26
C TYR A 248 7.47 2.04 -0.25
N GLY A 249 7.68 2.79 0.84
CA GLY A 249 6.69 3.07 1.86
C GLY A 249 6.91 4.45 2.46
N TYR A 250 5.84 5.22 2.60
CA TYR A 250 5.82 6.53 3.24
C TYR A 250 4.61 6.62 4.17
N ASP A 251 4.88 6.77 5.47
CA ASP A 251 3.85 6.97 6.48
C ASP A 251 3.97 8.40 7.03
N PRO A 252 2.98 9.29 6.81
CA PRO A 252 3.00 10.65 7.32
C PRO A 252 2.81 10.70 8.84
N THR A 253 2.23 9.67 9.46
CA THR A 253 1.89 9.63 10.89
C THR A 253 3.09 9.43 11.80
N VAL A 254 4.18 8.86 11.28
CA VAL A 254 5.44 8.62 12.01
C VAL A 254 6.48 9.72 11.79
N LYS A 255 6.13 10.78 11.05
CA LYS A 255 6.98 11.96 10.89
C LYS A 255 6.99 12.79 12.18
N ASN A 256 8.00 13.63 12.33
CA ASN A 256 8.12 14.54 13.47
C ASN A 256 8.28 16.00 12.98
N PRO A 257 7.23 16.84 13.10
CA PRO A 257 5.87 16.47 13.52
C PRO A 257 5.16 15.57 12.49
N PRO A 258 4.11 14.83 12.88
CA PRO A 258 3.28 14.09 11.94
C PRO A 258 2.73 15.01 10.84
N VAL A 259 2.71 14.53 9.60
CA VAL A 259 2.17 15.31 8.48
C VAL A 259 0.65 15.10 8.44
N ASP A 260 -0.07 16.21 8.53
CA ASP A 260 -1.53 16.24 8.47
C ASP A 260 -2.02 16.39 7.01
N PRO A 261 -3.35 16.50 6.75
CA PRO A 261 -3.88 16.65 5.41
C PRO A 261 -3.38 17.87 4.62
N TRP A 262 -2.84 18.91 5.27
CA TRP A 262 -2.21 20.03 4.57
C TRP A 262 -0.95 19.60 3.80
N GLY A 263 -0.39 18.43 4.14
CA GLY A 263 0.64 17.76 3.34
C GLY A 263 0.23 17.48 1.89
N LEU A 264 -1.06 17.56 1.52
CA LEU A 264 -1.51 17.50 0.13
C LEU A 264 -0.92 18.62 -0.75
N PHE A 265 -0.58 19.78 -0.17
CA PHE A 265 0.13 20.86 -0.88
C PHE A 265 1.63 20.58 -1.03
N GLY A 266 2.17 19.71 -0.17
CA GLY A 266 3.58 19.33 -0.16
C GLY A 266 3.88 18.22 -1.16
N ARG A 267 5.17 18.08 -1.49
CA ARG A 267 5.67 17.03 -2.39
C ARG A 267 6.83 16.30 -1.74
N VAL A 268 6.77 14.97 -1.79
CA VAL A 268 7.84 14.07 -1.34
C VAL A 268 8.46 13.44 -2.59
N ASN A 269 9.77 13.63 -2.76
CA ASN A 269 10.52 12.97 -3.82
C ASN A 269 11.24 11.74 -3.22
N PHE A 270 11.38 10.69 -4.01
CA PHE A 270 12.06 9.48 -3.60
C PHE A 270 12.82 8.84 -4.76
N ASN A 271 13.84 8.06 -4.43
CA ASN A 271 14.62 7.26 -5.37
C ASN A 271 15.11 5.99 -4.65
N ARG A 272 14.78 4.81 -5.18
CA ARG A 272 15.12 3.50 -4.65
C ARG A 272 15.77 2.68 -5.75
N LEU A 273 16.98 2.19 -5.48
CA LEU A 273 17.71 1.28 -6.36
C LEU A 273 17.64 -0.12 -5.78
N PHE A 274 17.52 -1.11 -6.65
CA PHE A 274 17.48 -2.53 -6.32
C PHE A 274 18.62 -3.24 -7.04
N LYS A 275 19.26 -4.17 -6.34
CA LYS A 275 20.32 -5.03 -6.87
C LYS A 275 19.75 -6.37 -7.28
#